data_AF-X0UGE2-F1
#
_entry.id   AF-X0UGE2-F1
#
_cell.length_a   1.000
_cell.length_b   1.000
_cell.length_c   1.000
_cell.angle_alpha   90.00
_cell.angle_beta   90.00
_cell.angle_gamma   90.00
#
_symmetry.space_group_name_H-M   'P 1'
#
loop_
_entity.id
_entity.type
_entity.pdbx_description
1 polymer ?
#
loop_
_entity_poly.entity_id
_entity_poly.type
_entity_poly.pdbx_seq_one_letter_code
_entity_poly.pdbx_strand_id
1 'polypeptide(L)'
;MNQKATELTILIKGAGEIASGVAHTLFCSHFQICLTEIPYPQAVSRGVSFCEAVYEGEKEVEGVAAKLITLPEQVFEVWAESKI
;
A
#
# COMPACT_ATOMS: atom_id res chain seq x y z
N MET A 1 8.97 -1.94 -25.97
CA MET A 1 8.96 -1.90 -24.50
C MET A 1 7.53 -1.57 -24.09
N ASN A 2 6.84 -2.53 -23.47
CA ASN A 2 5.38 -2.56 -23.30
C ASN A 2 4.88 -1.44 -22.38
N GLN A 3 4.35 -0.38 -22.97
CA GLN A 3 3.45 0.56 -22.31
C GLN A 3 2.07 -0.08 -22.24
N LYS A 4 1.67 -0.60 -21.07
CA LYS A 4 0.25 -0.94 -20.76
C LYS A 4 -0.05 -1.27 -19.30
N ALA A 5 0.95 -1.39 -18.42
CA ALA A 5 0.71 -1.69 -16.99
C ALA A 5 0.23 -0.47 -16.18
N THR A 6 0.45 0.75 -16.68
CA THR A 6 0.15 2.01 -15.97
C THR A 6 -1.33 2.39 -15.87
N GLU A 7 -2.25 1.65 -16.50
CA GLU A 7 -3.70 1.93 -16.40
C GLU A 7 -4.42 1.04 -15.38
N LEU A 8 -3.78 -0.03 -14.87
CA LEU A 8 -4.42 -0.96 -13.96
C LEU A 8 -4.18 -0.56 -12.50
N THR A 9 -5.20 0.05 -11.89
CA THR A 9 -5.27 0.26 -10.44
C THR A 9 -5.70 -1.03 -9.74
N ILE A 10 -4.95 -1.42 -8.71
CA ILE A 10 -5.23 -2.62 -7.91
C ILE A 10 -5.67 -2.20 -6.50
N LEU A 11 -6.86 -2.63 -6.08
CA LEU A 11 -7.34 -2.44 -4.71
C LEU A 11 -7.20 -3.75 -3.94
N ILE A 12 -6.51 -3.70 -2.80
CA ILE A 12 -6.32 -4.85 -1.91
C ILE A 12 -7.10 -4.59 -0.63
N LYS A 13 -7.98 -5.53 -0.27
CA LYS A 13 -8.72 -5.48 0.99
C LYS A 13 -7.85 -6.03 2.12
N GLY A 14 -7.53 -5.19 3.08
CA GLY A 14 -6.65 -5.46 4.21
C GLY A 14 -5.21 -5.02 3.92
N ALA A 15 -4.47 -4.72 4.98
CA ALA A 15 -3.06 -4.34 5.00
C ALA A 15 -2.24 -5.16 6.02
N GLY A 16 -2.77 -6.32 6.44
CA GLY A 16 -2.04 -7.30 7.26
C GLY A 16 -0.89 -7.99 6.52
N GLU A 17 -0.33 -9.05 7.10
CA GLU A 17 0.92 -9.68 6.63
C GLU A 17 0.84 -10.16 5.17
N ILE A 18 -0.23 -10.89 4.85
CA ILE A 18 -0.41 -11.46 3.51
C ILE A 18 -0.67 -10.37 2.48
N ALA A 19 -1.53 -9.41 2.81
CA ALA A 19 -1.85 -8.30 1.93
C ALA A 19 -0.61 -7.44 1.66
N SER A 20 0.22 -7.23 2.68
CA SER A 20 1.46 -6.45 2.56
C SER A 20 2.48 -7.12 1.65
N GLY A 21 2.65 -8.44 1.74
CA GLY A 21 3.53 -9.17 0.81
C GLY A 21 3.06 -9.11 -0.64
N VAL A 22 1.74 -9.21 -0.87
CA VAL A 22 1.15 -9.07 -2.21
C VAL A 22 1.33 -7.65 -2.73
N ALA A 23 1.01 -6.64 -1.91
CA ALA A 23 1.14 -5.23 -2.26
C ALA A 23 2.59 -4.86 -2.58
N HIS A 24 3.54 -5.29 -1.76
CA HIS A 24 4.98 -5.09 -1.98
C HIS A 24 5.41 -5.67 -3.34
N THR A 25 5.04 -6.92 -3.63
CA THR A 25 5.41 -7.60 -4.89
C THR A 25 4.86 -6.88 -6.12
N LEU A 26 3.59 -6.49 -6.06
CA LEU A 26 2.93 -5.74 -7.14
C LEU A 26 3.53 -4.33 -7.28
N PHE A 27 3.89 -3.68 -6.18
CA PHE A 27 4.44 -2.33 -6.19
C PHE A 27 5.82 -2.31 -6.84
N CYS A 28 6.69 -3.27 -6.49
CA CYS A 28 7.97 -3.48 -7.17
C CYS A 28 7.81 -3.83 -8.66
N SER A 29 6.63 -4.29 -9.07
CA SER A 29 6.27 -4.55 -10.47
C SER A 29 5.70 -3.30 -11.18
N HIS A 30 5.74 -2.13 -10.53
CA HIS A 30 5.31 -0.82 -11.04
C HIS A 30 3.78 -0.68 -11.24
N PHE A 31 2.98 -1.42 -10.48
CA PHE A 31 1.54 -1.23 -10.44
C PHE A 31 1.15 -0.11 -9.46
N GLN A 32 0.04 0.57 -9.76
CA GLN A 32 -0.62 1.48 -8.81
C GLN A 32 -1.53 0.67 -7.90
N ILE A 33 -1.34 0.80 -6.59
CA ILE A 33 -1.98 -0.06 -5.60
C ILE A 33 -2.55 0.80 -4.48
N CYS A 34 -3.72 0.43 -3.98
CA CYS A 34 -4.28 0.98 -2.77
C CYS A 34 -4.69 -0.17 -1.83
N LEU A 35 -4.44 0.01 -0.54
CA LEU A 35 -4.84 -0.90 0.52
C LEU A 35 -6.00 -0.28 1.31
N THR A 36 -7.00 -1.07 1.67
CA THR A 36 -8.02 -0.64 2.64
C THR A 36 -7.81 -1.34 3.96
N GLU A 37 -7.99 -0.66 5.08
CA GLU A 37 -7.87 -1.28 6.40
C GLU A 37 -8.88 -0.71 7.40
N ILE A 38 -9.20 -1.47 8.44
CA ILE A 38 -10.04 -1.02 9.57
C ILE A 38 -9.24 -0.11 10.51
N PRO A 39 -9.89 0.69 11.37
CA PRO A 39 -9.18 1.61 12.28
C PRO A 39 -8.25 0.94 13.31
N TYR A 40 -8.50 -0.33 13.64
CA TYR A 40 -7.70 -1.08 14.62
C TYR A 40 -7.28 -2.44 14.01
N PRO A 41 -6.33 -2.44 13.07
CA PRO A 41 -5.91 -3.67 12.41
C PRO A 41 -5.24 -4.63 13.38
N GLN A 42 -5.44 -5.92 13.13
CA GLN A 42 -4.77 -6.99 13.86
C GLN A 42 -3.65 -7.56 12.99
N ALA A 43 -2.42 -7.37 13.44
CA ALA A 43 -1.24 -7.99 12.85
C ALA A 43 -0.37 -8.57 13.96
N VAL A 44 0.10 -9.80 13.73
CA VAL A 44 1.11 -10.47 14.54
C VAL A 44 2.49 -9.89 14.19
N SER A 45 2.78 -9.76 12.89
CA SER A 45 4.08 -9.33 12.39
C SER A 45 4.09 -7.86 11.95
N ARG A 46 3.83 -6.95 12.90
CA ARG A 46 3.71 -5.50 12.66
C ARG A 46 4.88 -4.86 11.92
N GLY A 47 6.10 -5.35 12.13
CA GLY A 47 7.29 -4.82 11.46
C GLY A 47 7.25 -4.92 9.92
N VAL A 48 6.50 -5.88 9.38
CA VAL A 48 6.40 -6.18 7.95
C VAL A 48 4.99 -5.97 7.38
N SER A 49 4.08 -5.39 8.17
CA SER A 49 2.70 -5.14 7.77
C SER A 49 2.45 -3.65 7.54
N PHE A 50 1.95 -3.29 6.36
CA PHE A 50 1.59 -1.91 6.02
C PHE A 50 0.43 -1.37 6.86
N CYS A 51 -0.33 -2.23 7.55
CA CYS A 51 -1.38 -1.81 8.47
C CYS A 51 -0.87 -0.88 9.59
N GLU A 52 0.42 -0.89 9.92
CA GLU A 52 0.97 0.07 10.89
C GLU A 52 0.85 1.53 10.42
N ALA A 53 0.71 1.78 9.11
CA ALA A 53 0.43 3.12 8.60
C ALA A 53 -0.88 3.70 9.15
N VAL A 54 -1.84 2.86 9.55
CA VAL A 54 -3.08 3.30 10.24
C VAL A 54 -2.76 4.00 11.56
N TYR A 55 -1.67 3.62 12.24
CA TYR A 55 -1.25 4.19 13.51
C TYR A 55 -0.18 5.28 13.35
N GLU A 56 0.79 5.06 12.46
CA GLU A 56 1.98 5.90 12.31
C GLU A 56 1.83 6.96 11.20
N GLY A 57 0.78 6.86 10.39
CA GLY A 57 0.54 7.71 9.21
C GLY A 57 1.30 7.24 7.97
N GLU A 58 2.47 6.63 8.12
CA GLU A 58 3.24 6.01 7.04
C GLU A 58 4.02 4.81 7.59
N LYS A 59 4.17 3.75 6.80
CA LYS A 59 4.95 2.57 7.16
C LYS A 59 5.83 2.14 6.00
N GLU A 60 7.13 2.03 6.25
CA GLU A 60 8.09 1.46 5.32
C GLU A 60 8.35 -0.04 5.62
N VAL A 61 8.38 -0.84 4.57
CA VAL A 61 8.78 -2.25 4.58
C VAL A 61 9.71 -2.47 3.39
N GLU A 62 10.97 -2.84 3.63
CA GLU A 62 11.96 -3.15 2.59
C GLU A 62 12.09 -2.07 1.49
N GLY A 63 12.05 -0.78 1.88
CA GLY A 63 12.15 0.36 0.95
C GLY A 63 10.86 0.72 0.23
N VAL A 64 9.75 0.03 0.49
CA VAL A 64 8.41 0.38 0.00
C VAL A 64 7.63 1.03 1.12
N ALA A 65 7.14 2.26 0.88
CA ALA A 65 6.35 3.00 1.86
C ALA A 65 4.86 2.94 1.52
N ALA A 66 4.04 2.68 2.54
CA ALA A 66 2.58 2.79 2.48
C ALA A 66 2.11 3.96 3.35
N LYS A 67 1.26 4.84 2.80
CA LYS A 67 0.81 6.06 3.46
C LYS A 67 -0.70 6.03 3.73
N LEU A 68 -1.09 6.37 4.95
CA LEU A 68 -2.49 6.48 5.31
C LEU A 68 -3.12 7.71 4.64
N ILE A 69 -4.21 7.48 3.92
CA ILE A 69 -5.07 8.53 3.38
C ILE A 69 -6.43 8.51 4.06
N THR A 70 -7.08 9.67 4.13
CA THR A 70 -8.41 9.84 4.71
C THR A 70 -9.49 10.05 3.66
N LEU A 71 -9.09 10.55 2.49
CA LEU A 71 -9.94 10.86 1.36
C LEU A 71 -9.45 10.09 0.12
N PRO A 72 -10.34 9.45 -0.67
CA PRO A 72 -9.94 8.68 -1.84
C PRO A 72 -9.12 9.48 -2.86
N GLU A 73 -9.36 10.79 -2.97
CA GLU A 73 -8.69 11.67 -3.93
C GLU A 73 -7.18 11.82 -3.64
N GLN A 74 -6.77 11.61 -2.39
CA GLN A 74 -5.36 11.70 -1.98
C GLN A 74 -4.50 10.57 -2.58
N VAL A 75 -5.13 9.49 -3.05
CA VAL A 75 -4.41 8.32 -3.61
C VAL A 75 -3.52 8.71 -4.79
N PHE A 76 -3.94 9.67 -5.60
CA PHE A 76 -3.18 10.12 -6.77
C PHE A 76 -1.89 10.85 -6.37
N GLU A 77 -1.91 11.57 -5.25
CA GLU A 77 -0.73 12.24 -4.69
C GLU A 77 0.27 11.20 -4.16
N VAL A 78 -0.23 10.19 -3.45
CA VAL A 78 0.58 9.08 -2.92
C VAL A 78 1.26 8.29 -4.06
N TRP A 79 0.53 7.98 -5.13
CA TRP A 79 1.13 7.32 -6.29
C TRP A 79 2.15 8.19 -7.02
N ALA A 80 1.95 9.51 -7.08
CA ALA A 80 2.94 10.43 -7.64
C ALA A 80 4.24 10.45 -6.82
N GLU A 81 4.16 10.21 -5.51
CA GLU A 81 5.31 10.01 -4.62
C GLU A 81 5.98 8.62 -4.76
N SER A 82 5.46 7.73 -5.62
CA SER A 82 5.87 6.31 -5.68
C SER A 82 5.74 5.61 -4.33
N LYS A 83 4.55 5.72 -3.73
CA LYS A 83 4.17 5.03 -2.50
C LYS A 83 2.88 4.24 -2.71
N ILE A 84 2.59 3.34 -1.77
CA ILE A 84 1.32 2.59 -1.66
C ILE A 84 0.31 3.39 -0.85
#